data_AF-A0A9D6PZM7-F1
#
_entry.id   AF-A0A9D6PZM7-F1
#
_cell.length_a   1.000
_cell.length_b   1.000
_cell.length_c   1.000
_cell.angle_alpha   90.00
_cell.angle_beta   90.00
_cell.angle_gamma   90.00
#
_symmetry.space_group_name_H-M   'P 1'
#
loop_
_entity.id
_entity.type
_entity.pdbx_description
1 polymer ?
#
loop_
_entity_poly.entity_id
_entity_poly.type
_entity_poly.pdbx_seq_one_letter_code
_entity_poly.pdbx_strand_id
1 'polypeptide(L)'
;MMTGIQYHNLSFDELFRHETDPALQGYERGTVTDSGAVAVDTGRFTGRSPKDKYIVLDETTRGTVWWATGQSSGCDNKPLSKEAWAQLKDVAARQLDGKTLYVMDG
;
A
#
# COMPACT_ATOMS: atom_id res chain seq x y z
N MET A 1 10.45 17.23 9.81
CA MET A 1 10.61 16.09 8.90
C MET A 1 12.09 15.85 8.73
N MET A 2 12.61 14.75 9.26
CA MET A 2 13.96 14.31 8.95
C MET A 2 13.86 13.48 7.67
N THR A 3 14.44 13.94 6.58
CA THR A 3 14.38 13.24 5.30
C THR A 3 15.25 11.98 5.37
N GLY A 4 14.62 10.81 5.44
CA GLY A 4 15.29 9.54 5.20
C GLY A 4 15.78 9.42 3.76
N ILE A 5 16.46 8.33 3.44
CA ILE A 5 16.95 8.04 2.07
C ILE A 5 15.74 7.86 1.15
N GLN A 6 15.81 8.38 -0.09
CA GLN A 6 14.77 8.17 -1.09
C GLN A 6 15.38 7.57 -2.36
N TYR A 7 14.82 6.46 -2.79
CA TYR A 7 15.09 5.85 -4.10
C TYR A 7 13.94 6.16 -5.05
N HIS A 8 14.24 6.73 -6.21
CA HIS A 8 13.25 7.12 -7.20
C HIS A 8 13.42 6.28 -8.47
N ASN A 9 12.34 5.65 -8.92
CA ASN A 9 12.25 4.90 -10.18
C ASN A 9 13.40 3.89 -10.38
N LEU A 10 13.64 3.05 -9.35
CA LEU A 10 14.65 1.99 -9.43
C LEU A 10 14.42 1.07 -10.64
N SER A 11 15.52 0.69 -11.28
CA SER A 11 15.54 -0.34 -12.30
C SER A 11 15.22 -1.72 -11.71
N PHE A 12 14.84 -2.69 -12.56
CA PHE A 12 14.64 -4.08 -12.13
C PHE A 12 15.89 -4.67 -11.46
N ASP A 13 17.09 -4.34 -11.93
CA ASP A 13 18.34 -4.82 -11.34
C ASP A 13 18.57 -4.26 -9.93
N GLU A 14 18.20 -3.00 -9.69
CA GLU A 14 18.27 -2.39 -8.35
C GLU A 14 17.22 -2.98 -7.42
N LEU A 15 15.99 -3.16 -7.89
CA LEU A 15 14.94 -3.85 -7.13
C LEU A 15 15.38 -5.26 -6.73
N PHE A 16 15.90 -6.06 -7.67
CA PHE A 16 16.39 -7.40 -7.39
C PHE A 16 17.46 -7.40 -6.29
N ARG A 17 18.42 -6.48 -6.33
CA ARG A 17 19.46 -6.37 -5.28
C ARG A 17 18.86 -6.00 -3.92
N HIS A 18 17.87 -5.12 -3.90
CA HIS A 18 17.25 -4.66 -2.65
C HIS A 18 16.34 -5.74 -2.06
N GLU A 19 15.57 -6.46 -2.87
CA GLU A 19 14.67 -7.55 -2.45
C GLU A 19 15.41 -8.78 -1.93
N THR A 20 16.67 -8.96 -2.34
CA THR A 20 17.53 -10.10 -1.95
C THR A 20 18.55 -9.76 -0.87
N ASP A 21 18.44 -8.59 -0.23
CA ASP A 21 19.32 -8.20 0.87
C ASP A 21 19.12 -9.16 2.09
N PRO A 22 20.19 -9.85 2.54
CA PRO A 22 20.10 -10.79 3.66
C PRO A 22 19.72 -10.14 5.00
N ALA A 23 19.79 -8.80 5.12
CA ALA A 23 19.37 -8.08 6.31
C ALA A 23 17.84 -8.02 6.47
N LEU A 24 17.06 -8.22 5.39
CA LEU A 24 15.59 -8.12 5.43
C LEU A 24 14.96 -9.20 6.32
N GLN A 25 13.94 -8.79 7.07
CA GLN A 25 13.26 -9.64 8.06
C GLN A 25 11.76 -9.71 7.80
N GLY A 26 11.12 -10.73 8.37
CA GLY A 26 9.66 -10.87 8.30
C GLY A 26 9.15 -10.91 6.85
N TYR A 27 8.14 -10.08 6.57
CA TYR A 27 7.46 -10.02 5.26
C TYR A 27 8.24 -9.22 4.20
N GLU A 28 9.36 -8.57 4.57
CA GLU A 28 10.18 -7.82 3.62
C GLU A 28 11.14 -8.74 2.84
N ARG A 29 11.43 -9.95 3.37
CA ARG A 29 12.42 -10.86 2.80
C ARG A 29 11.95 -11.49 1.48
N GLY A 30 12.70 -11.26 0.41
CA GLY A 30 12.62 -12.01 -0.84
C GLY A 30 13.50 -13.26 -0.85
N THR A 31 13.08 -14.30 -1.55
CA THR A 31 13.86 -15.53 -1.80
C THR A 31 13.99 -15.75 -3.30
N VAL A 32 15.21 -15.93 -3.81
CA VAL A 32 15.43 -16.29 -5.21
C VAL A 32 15.08 -17.76 -5.39
N THR A 33 14.14 -18.04 -6.29
CA THR A 33 13.71 -19.40 -6.64
C THR A 33 14.62 -20.03 -7.68
N ASP A 34 14.47 -21.33 -7.93
CA ASP A 34 15.26 -22.06 -8.95
C ASP A 34 15.08 -21.50 -10.37
N SER A 35 13.99 -20.78 -10.64
CA SER A 35 13.75 -20.11 -11.93
C SER A 35 14.44 -18.74 -12.04
N GLY A 36 15.08 -18.27 -10.97
CA GLY A 36 15.68 -16.93 -10.89
C GLY A 36 14.69 -15.82 -10.49
N ALA A 37 13.39 -16.12 -10.36
CA ALA A 37 12.41 -15.15 -9.88
C ALA A 37 12.49 -14.98 -8.36
N VAL A 38 12.24 -13.77 -7.86
CA VAL A 38 12.09 -13.50 -6.44
C VAL A 38 10.67 -13.87 -5.98
N ALA A 39 10.58 -14.62 -4.89
CA ALA A 39 9.33 -14.95 -4.20
C ALA A 39 9.28 -14.28 -2.82
N VAL A 40 8.09 -13.84 -2.42
CA VAL A 40 7.83 -13.19 -1.12
C VAL A 40 6.62 -13.83 -0.44
N ASP A 41 6.51 -13.68 0.88
CA ASP A 41 5.36 -14.13 1.68
C ASP A 41 4.62 -12.92 2.27
N THR A 42 3.32 -12.80 1.98
CA THR A 42 2.46 -11.71 2.45
C THR A 42 1.75 -12.03 3.78
N GLY A 43 2.09 -13.15 4.41
CA GLY A 43 1.52 -13.62 5.65
C GLY A 43 0.03 -13.91 5.53
N ARG A 44 -0.78 -13.33 6.42
CA ARG A 44 -2.24 -13.57 6.41
C ARG A 44 -2.96 -12.88 5.24
N PHE A 45 -2.34 -11.87 4.61
CA PHE A 45 -2.97 -11.08 3.56
C PHE A 45 -2.70 -11.69 2.18
N THR A 46 -3.26 -12.87 1.94
CA THR A 46 -3.05 -13.66 0.71
C THR A 46 -4.02 -13.30 -0.43
N GLY A 47 -4.80 -12.24 -0.25
CA GLY A 47 -5.80 -11.79 -1.22
C GLY A 47 -6.34 -10.40 -0.90
N ARG A 48 -7.35 -9.98 -1.66
CA ARG A 48 -7.99 -8.68 -1.46
C ARG A 48 -8.76 -8.65 -0.13
N SER A 49 -8.80 -7.48 0.51
CA SER A 49 -9.63 -7.19 1.69
C SER A 49 -10.81 -6.27 1.31
N PRO A 50 -11.83 -6.75 0.58
CA PRO A 50 -12.93 -5.90 0.09
C PRO A 50 -13.68 -5.20 1.23
N LYS A 51 -13.78 -5.85 2.40
CA LYS A 51 -14.41 -5.30 3.61
C LYS A 51 -13.66 -4.11 4.22
N ASP A 52 -12.40 -3.90 3.86
CA ASP A 52 -11.57 -2.79 4.36
C ASP A 52 -11.35 -1.68 3.31
N LYS A 53 -12.00 -1.77 2.15
CA LYS A 53 -11.97 -0.73 1.11
C LYS A 53 -12.92 0.42 1.44
N TYR A 54 -12.42 1.65 1.46
CA TYR A 54 -13.22 2.85 1.63
C TYR A 54 -12.86 3.94 0.62
N ILE A 55 -13.81 4.83 0.35
CA ILE A 55 -13.63 6.02 -0.49
C ILE A 55 -14.14 7.23 0.29
N VAL A 56 -13.36 8.31 0.33
CA VAL A 56 -13.76 9.55 1.00
C VAL A 56 -15.01 10.10 0.32
N LEU A 57 -16.05 10.35 1.11
CA LEU A 57 -17.28 10.98 0.65
C LEU A 57 -17.13 12.51 0.78
N ASP A 58 -16.92 13.18 -0.35
CA ASP A 58 -16.79 14.63 -0.43
C ASP A 58 -17.52 15.20 -1.65
N GLU A 59 -17.35 16.49 -1.93
CA GLU A 59 -18.01 17.16 -3.06
C GLU A 59 -17.60 16.59 -4.41
N THR A 60 -16.39 16.06 -4.53
CA THR A 60 -15.87 15.46 -5.76
C THR A 60 -16.49 14.09 -6.01
N THR A 61 -16.65 13.27 -4.96
CA THR A 61 -17.04 11.86 -5.08
C THR A 61 -18.53 11.60 -4.87
N ARG A 62 -19.24 12.46 -4.12
CA ARG A 62 -20.63 12.23 -3.68
C ARG A 62 -21.59 11.90 -4.82
N GLY A 63 -21.50 12.63 -5.94
CA GLY A 63 -22.38 12.45 -7.09
C GLY A 63 -21.85 11.52 -8.19
N THR A 64 -20.62 11.04 -8.09
CA THR A 64 -19.90 10.37 -9.20
C THR A 64 -19.51 8.94 -8.87
N VAL A 65 -19.29 8.60 -7.60
CA VAL A 65 -18.93 7.24 -7.17
C VAL A 65 -20.19 6.38 -7.02
N TRP A 66 -20.12 5.13 -7.51
CA TRP A 66 -21.16 4.14 -7.25
C TRP A 66 -21.03 3.59 -5.83
N TRP A 67 -21.80 4.12 -4.89
CA TRP A 67 -21.70 3.83 -3.46
C TRP A 67 -22.33 2.50 -3.05
N ALA A 68 -21.73 1.87 -2.02
CA ALA A 68 -22.29 0.70 -1.36
C ALA A 68 -23.48 1.11 -0.47
N THR A 69 -24.69 1.16 -1.03
CA THR A 69 -25.93 1.50 -0.28
C THR A 69 -26.66 0.23 0.20
N GLY A 70 -26.87 0.09 1.50
CA GLY A 70 -27.64 -1.01 2.11
C GLY A 70 -26.90 -2.35 2.21
N GLN A 71 -27.58 -3.37 2.75
CA GLN A 71 -27.00 -4.69 3.06
C GLN A 71 -26.71 -5.56 1.80
N SER A 72 -27.10 -5.13 0.60
CA SER A 72 -27.04 -5.92 -0.64
C SER A 72 -26.49 -5.14 -1.84
N SER A 73 -25.59 -4.18 -1.62
CA SER A 73 -24.92 -3.51 -2.73
C SER A 73 -23.83 -4.41 -3.31
N GLY A 74 -23.86 -4.64 -4.63
CA GLY A 74 -22.86 -5.43 -5.36
C GLY A 74 -21.49 -4.74 -5.53
N CYS A 75 -21.20 -3.72 -4.72
CA CYS A 75 -19.95 -2.98 -4.76
C CYS A 75 -19.39 -2.73 -3.36
N ASP A 76 -18.07 -2.61 -3.26
CA ASP A 76 -17.36 -2.42 -1.98
C ASP A 76 -17.06 -0.94 -1.65
N ASN A 77 -17.63 0.01 -2.40
CA ASN A 77 -17.34 1.44 -2.29
C ASN A 77 -18.02 2.04 -1.06
N LYS A 78 -17.45 1.78 0.12
CA LYS A 78 -17.95 2.25 1.42
C LYS A 78 -17.53 3.72 1.65
N PRO A 79 -18.44 4.61 2.06
CA PRO A 79 -18.10 6.00 2.32
C PRO A 79 -17.21 6.12 3.58
N LEU A 80 -16.23 7.04 3.51
CA LEU A 80 -15.37 7.45 4.62
C LEU A 80 -15.50 8.95 4.84
N SER A 81 -15.51 9.41 6.10
CA SER A 81 -15.51 10.84 6.40
C SER A 81 -14.12 11.46 6.18
N LYS A 82 -14.08 12.78 5.98
CA LYS A 82 -12.81 13.52 5.83
C LYS A 82 -11.97 13.48 7.11
N GLU A 83 -12.62 13.42 8.27
CA GLU A 83 -11.98 13.37 9.58
C GLU A 83 -11.29 12.01 9.79
N ALA A 84 -11.98 10.90 9.48
CA ALA A 84 -11.40 9.57 9.54
C ALA A 84 -10.24 9.43 8.54
N TRP A 85 -10.39 9.99 7.33
CA TRP A 85 -9.29 10.06 6.36
C TRP A 85 -8.07 10.81 6.90
N ALA A 86 -8.27 11.97 7.52
CA ALA A 86 -7.16 12.76 8.08
C ALA A 86 -6.39 11.95 9.14
N GLN A 87 -7.08 11.21 10.01
CA GLN A 87 -6.46 10.34 11.00
C GLN A 87 -5.67 9.20 10.35
N LEU A 88 -6.25 8.51 9.35
CA LEU A 88 -5.58 7.40 8.66
C LEU A 88 -4.35 7.88 7.88
N LYS A 89 -4.46 9.03 7.21
CA LYS A 89 -3.33 9.67 6.50
C LYS A 89 -2.18 9.98 7.44
N ASP A 90 -2.49 10.49 8.63
CA ASP A 90 -1.51 10.83 9.66
C ASP A 90 -0.82 9.58 10.23
N VAL A 91 -1.56 8.49 10.44
CA VAL A 91 -0.96 7.18 10.79
C VAL A 91 0.03 6.71 9.72
N ALA A 92 -0.37 6.74 8.45
CA ALA A 92 0.50 6.33 7.34
C ALA A 92 1.74 7.23 7.21
N ALA A 93 1.57 8.57 7.30
CA ALA A 93 2.66 9.53 7.21
C ALA A 93 3.68 9.35 8.35
N ARG A 94 3.22 9.18 9.60
CA ARG A 94 4.10 8.91 10.73
C ARG A 94 4.85 7.59 10.60
N GLN A 95 4.21 6.56 10.04
CA GLN A 95 4.85 5.27 9.84
C GLN A 95 6.00 5.33 8.82
N LEU A 96 5.96 6.30 7.88
CA LEU A 96 6.95 6.48 6.81
C LEU A 96 8.00 7.56 7.13
N ASP A 97 7.72 8.48 8.08
CA ASP A 97 8.64 9.56 8.43
C ASP A 97 10.02 9.03 8.89
N GLY A 98 11.09 9.64 8.35
CA GLY A 98 12.47 9.26 8.66
C GLY A 98 12.95 7.91 8.10
N LYS A 99 12.11 7.14 7.39
CA LYS A 99 12.49 5.85 6.79
C LYS A 99 13.10 6.00 5.40
N THR A 100 13.78 4.94 4.96
CA THR A 100 14.10 4.76 3.54
C THR A 100 12.81 4.59 2.76
N LEU A 101 12.59 5.43 1.75
CA LEU A 101 11.41 5.41 0.90
C LEU A 101 11.77 4.98 -0.52
N TYR A 102 10.86 4.25 -1.13
CA TYR A 102 10.89 3.88 -2.54
C TYR A 102 9.72 4.59 -3.23
N VAL A 103 10.02 5.41 -4.23
CA VAL A 103 9.03 6.18 -5.00
C VAL A 103 9.09 5.72 -6.44
N MET A 104 7.95 5.29 -6.98
CA MET A 104 7.77 4.88 -8.37
C MET A 104 6.67 5.72 -8.99
N ASP A 105 7.00 6.45 -10.05
CA ASP A 105 6.02 7.12 -10.91
C ASP A 105 5.62 6.17 -12.03
N GLY A 106 4.33 5.82 -12.12
CA GLY A 106 3.80 4.84 -13.07
C GLY A 106 2.36 5.09 -13.47
#